data_AF-A0A8R1DXY1-F1
#
_entry.id   AF-A0A8R1DXY1-F1
#
_cell.length_a   1.000
_cell.length_b   1.000
_cell.length_c   1.000
_cell.angle_alpha   90.00
_cell.angle_beta   90.00
_cell.angle_gamma   90.00
#
_symmetry.space_group_name_H-M   'P 1'
#
loop_
_entity.id
_entity.type
_entity.pdbx_description
1 polymer ?
#
loop_
_entity_poly.entity_id
_entity_poly.type
_entity_poly.pdbx_seq_one_letter_code
_entity_poly.pdbx_strand_id
1 'polypeptide(L)'
;MLLQTLTVGFFVLFTSFVNSLTIGKRVQVPDKDPTLKTLVYKVGLPKANDKITDSVMWVPATTQFSAWRITVMNQGRPYSTWEYSMLLQPSDCPSSNTPATDLPGCKPKSSSPKMLCSATTALFDAEISSAESEVYCRRA
;
A
#
# COMPACT_ATOMS: atom_id res chain seq x y z
N MET A 1 10.74 -42.03 -32.71
CA MET A 1 9.83 -41.23 -31.85
C MET A 1 10.03 -41.69 -30.41
N LEU A 2 10.94 -41.04 -29.68
CA LEU A 2 11.21 -41.35 -28.27
C LEU A 2 11.76 -40.06 -27.64
N LEU A 3 10.91 -39.04 -27.53
CA LEU A 3 11.30 -37.78 -26.91
C LEU A 3 10.10 -36.97 -26.39
N GLN A 4 9.20 -37.56 -25.58
CA GLN A 4 8.12 -36.80 -24.97
C GLN A 4 7.64 -37.37 -23.62
N THR A 5 8.53 -37.67 -22.68
CA THR A 5 8.08 -38.08 -21.32
C THR A 5 9.07 -37.70 -20.21
N LEU A 6 9.70 -36.52 -20.27
CA LEU A 6 10.63 -36.12 -19.19
C LEU A 6 10.65 -34.62 -18.84
N THR A 7 9.64 -33.85 -19.26
CA THR A 7 9.64 -32.38 -19.10
C THR A 7 8.59 -31.83 -18.14
N VAL A 8 7.68 -32.67 -17.61
CA VAL A 8 6.53 -32.16 -16.81
C VAL A 8 6.79 -32.20 -15.30
N GLY A 9 7.72 -33.03 -14.82
CA GLY A 9 7.96 -33.20 -13.37
C GLY A 9 8.79 -32.09 -12.70
N PHE A 10 9.52 -31.28 -13.46
CA PHE A 10 10.48 -30.32 -12.89
C PHE A 10 9.89 -28.93 -12.62
N PHE A 11 8.73 -28.60 -13.21
CA PHE A 11 8.17 -27.25 -13.13
C PHE A 11 7.28 -26.99 -11.90
N VAL A 12 6.86 -28.03 -11.18
CA VAL A 12 5.89 -27.90 -10.06
C VAL A 12 6.57 -27.65 -8.71
N LEU A 13 7.89 -27.88 -8.59
CA LEU A 13 8.61 -27.71 -7.32
C LEU A 13 9.20 -26.30 -7.10
N PHE A 14 9.25 -25.45 -8.13
CA PHE A 14 9.91 -24.14 -8.01
C PHE A 14 9.03 -23.01 -7.47
N THR A 15 7.70 -23.13 -7.49
CA THR A 15 6.81 -22.07 -6.98
C THR A 15 6.71 -22.04 -5.46
N SER A 16 7.17 -23.08 -4.77
CA SER A 16 7.02 -23.21 -3.31
C SER A 16 8.23 -22.68 -2.50
N PHE A 17 9.36 -22.38 -3.15
CA PHE A 17 10.62 -22.02 -2.46
C PHE A 17 10.92 -20.52 -2.36
N VAL A 18 10.17 -19.65 -3.05
CA VAL A 18 10.44 -18.21 -3.06
C VAL A 18 9.95 -17.45 -1.83
N ASN A 19 9.11 -18.07 -0.97
CA ASN A 19 8.55 -17.40 0.20
C ASN A 19 9.53 -17.29 1.39
N SER A 20 10.64 -18.02 1.39
CA SER A 20 11.59 -18.06 2.52
C SER A 20 12.73 -17.03 2.44
N LEU A 21 12.96 -16.40 1.27
CA LEU A 21 14.17 -15.58 1.04
C LEU A 21 14.05 -14.10 1.47
N THR A 22 12.84 -13.63 1.79
CA THR A 22 12.56 -12.21 2.11
C THR A 22 12.12 -11.98 3.55
N ILE A 23 11.98 -13.04 4.34
CA ILE A 23 11.62 -12.94 5.77
C ILE A 23 12.70 -12.13 6.51
N GLY A 24 12.27 -11.14 7.28
CA GLY A 24 13.13 -10.26 8.07
C GLY A 24 13.92 -9.23 7.25
N LYS A 25 13.81 -9.22 5.92
CA LYS A 25 14.50 -8.24 5.06
C LYS A 25 13.56 -7.11 4.67
N ARG A 26 14.10 -5.89 4.67
CA ARG A 26 13.42 -4.71 4.11
C ARG A 26 13.52 -4.75 2.60
N VAL A 27 12.38 -4.84 1.93
CA VAL A 27 12.24 -4.96 0.47
C VAL A 27 11.55 -3.73 -0.08
N GLN A 28 12.10 -3.16 -1.15
CA GLN A 28 11.44 -2.06 -1.86
C GLN A 28 10.21 -2.59 -2.59
N VAL A 29 9.09 -1.89 -2.43
CA VAL A 29 7.83 -2.28 -3.06
C VAL A 29 7.61 -1.42 -4.30
N PRO A 30 7.32 -2.02 -5.47
CA PRO A 30 6.95 -1.27 -6.67
C PRO A 30 5.64 -0.49 -6.46
N ASP A 31 5.55 0.73 -6.99
CA ASP A 31 4.36 1.59 -6.90
C ASP A 31 3.08 0.97 -7.49
N LYS A 32 3.24 -0.02 -8.38
CA LYS A 32 2.13 -0.75 -9.01
C LYS A 32 1.63 -1.95 -8.20
N ASP A 33 2.26 -2.26 -7.06
CA ASP A 33 1.86 -3.39 -6.21
C ASP A 33 0.39 -3.22 -5.76
N PRO A 34 -0.47 -4.23 -5.99
CA PRO A 34 -1.90 -4.13 -5.68
C PRO A 34 -2.18 -4.07 -4.18
N THR A 35 -1.34 -4.70 -3.36
CA THR A 35 -1.45 -4.64 -1.90
C THR A 35 -1.09 -3.25 -1.41
N LEU A 36 -0.01 -2.66 -1.93
CA LEU A 36 0.35 -1.27 -1.63
C LEU A 36 -0.77 -0.30 -1.99
N LYS A 37 -1.36 -0.43 -3.19
CA LYS A 37 -2.51 0.40 -3.57
C LYS A 37 -3.68 0.23 -2.62
N THR A 38 -3.95 -1.01 -2.19
CA THR A 38 -5.03 -1.28 -1.23
C THR A 38 -4.74 -0.62 0.11
N LEU A 39 -3.52 -0.73 0.64
CA LEU A 39 -3.11 -0.09 1.89
C LEU A 39 -3.21 1.44 1.78
N VAL A 40 -2.73 2.03 0.69
CA VAL A 40 -2.84 3.48 0.44
C VAL A 40 -4.29 3.92 0.47
N TYR A 41 -5.17 3.35 -0.37
CA TYR A 41 -6.51 3.90 -0.55
C TYR A 41 -7.52 3.45 0.52
N LYS A 42 -7.33 2.30 1.15
CA LYS A 42 -8.27 1.79 2.17
C LYS A 42 -7.82 2.02 3.61
N VAL A 43 -6.53 2.32 3.84
CA VAL A 43 -5.99 2.46 5.20
C VAL A 43 -5.30 3.81 5.39
N GLY A 44 -4.24 4.09 4.64
CA GLY A 44 -3.39 5.27 4.84
C GLY A 44 -4.09 6.58 4.49
N LEU A 45 -4.70 6.66 3.29
CA LEU A 45 -5.33 7.88 2.78
C LEU A 45 -6.56 8.31 3.58
N PRO A 46 -7.48 7.41 4.00
CA PRO A 46 -8.55 7.77 4.92
C PRO A 46 -8.01 8.36 6.24
N LYS A 47 -7.05 7.67 6.88
CA LYS A 47 -6.42 8.15 8.12
C LYS A 47 -5.67 9.48 7.95
N ALA A 48 -5.08 9.73 6.77
CA ALA A 48 -4.48 11.01 6.46
C ALA A 48 -5.53 12.13 6.40
N ASN A 49 -6.66 11.88 5.72
CA ASN A 49 -7.75 12.86 5.64
C ASN A 49 -8.37 13.17 7.01
N ASP A 50 -8.51 12.16 7.88
CA ASP A 50 -8.95 12.35 9.26
C ASP A 50 -8.00 13.28 10.05
N LYS A 51 -6.69 13.25 9.76
CA LYS A 51 -5.68 14.11 10.40
C LYS A 51 -5.59 15.51 9.81
N ILE A 52 -5.81 15.66 8.50
CA ILE A 52 -5.63 16.94 7.81
C ILE A 52 -6.80 17.90 8.08
N THR A 53 -8.00 17.37 8.32
CA THR A 53 -9.23 18.14 8.64
C THR A 53 -9.40 19.39 7.76
N ASP A 54 -9.93 19.21 6.56
CA ASP A 54 -10.15 20.28 5.57
C ASP A 54 -11.59 20.21 5.00
N SER A 55 -12.01 21.24 4.29
CA SER A 55 -13.26 21.36 3.53
C SER A 55 -13.32 20.47 2.29
N VAL A 56 -12.17 19.97 1.83
CA VAL A 56 -12.03 19.07 0.67
C VAL A 56 -11.21 17.85 1.03
N MET A 57 -11.39 16.78 0.28
CA MET A 57 -10.53 15.61 0.42
C MET A 57 -9.14 15.90 -0.13
N TRP A 58 -8.12 15.42 0.56
CA TRP A 58 -6.74 15.39 0.11
C TRP A 58 -6.44 14.05 -0.54
N VAL A 59 -5.87 14.08 -1.74
CA VAL A 59 -5.62 12.89 -2.57
C VAL A 59 -4.18 12.84 -3.07
N PRO A 60 -3.65 11.66 -3.43
CA PRO A 60 -2.29 11.55 -3.96
C PRO A 60 -2.08 12.42 -5.20
N ALA A 61 -1.03 13.24 -5.14
CA ALA A 61 -0.59 14.09 -6.23
C ALA A 61 0.11 13.32 -7.35
N THR A 62 0.67 12.17 -6.99
CA THR A 62 1.32 11.23 -7.87
C THR A 62 0.94 9.82 -7.43
N THR A 63 1.25 8.83 -8.27
CA THR A 63 1.13 7.41 -7.91
C THR A 63 2.46 6.83 -7.44
N GLN A 64 3.39 7.67 -6.97
CA GLN A 64 4.69 7.24 -6.45
C GLN A 64 4.65 7.29 -4.93
N PHE A 65 4.85 6.13 -4.29
CA PHE A 65 4.65 5.98 -2.85
C PHE A 65 5.92 5.67 -2.05
N SER A 66 7.06 5.46 -2.74
CA SER A 66 8.36 5.19 -2.11
C SER A 66 8.28 4.15 -1.00
N ALA A 67 7.63 3.03 -1.31
CA ALA A 67 7.20 2.06 -0.31
C ALA A 67 8.24 0.98 0.00
N TRP A 68 8.23 0.51 1.25
CA TRP A 68 9.04 -0.59 1.76
C TRP A 68 8.18 -1.57 2.54
N ARG A 69 8.59 -2.84 2.56
CA ARG A 69 7.96 -3.89 3.35
C ARG A 69 8.99 -4.74 4.07
N ILE A 70 8.69 -5.11 5.31
CA ILE A 70 9.37 -6.16 6.06
C ILE A 70 8.32 -7.19 6.43
N THR A 71 8.57 -8.46 6.12
CA THR A 71 7.68 -9.57 6.46
C THR A 71 8.36 -10.47 7.48
N VAL A 72 7.67 -10.82 8.56
CA VAL A 72 8.13 -11.77 9.59
C VAL A 72 7.09 -12.87 9.77
N MET A 73 7.48 -13.98 10.40
CA MET A 73 6.51 -15.01 10.81
C MET A 73 6.04 -14.71 12.23
N ASN A 74 4.73 -14.55 12.41
CA ASN A 74 4.08 -14.40 13.71
C ASN A 74 3.04 -15.51 13.87
N GLN A 75 3.21 -16.37 14.89
CA GLN A 75 2.31 -17.51 15.15
C GLN A 75 2.06 -18.40 13.92
N GLY A 76 3.11 -18.65 13.12
CA GLY A 76 3.01 -19.49 11.92
C GLY A 76 2.38 -18.79 10.70
N ARG A 77 2.07 -17.50 10.80
CA ARG A 77 1.47 -16.70 9.71
C ARG A 77 2.39 -15.55 9.30
N PRO A 78 2.47 -15.19 8.01
CA PRO A 78 3.22 -14.00 7.60
C PRO A 78 2.56 -12.73 8.13
N TYR A 79 3.37 -11.88 8.75
CA TYR A 79 2.98 -10.59 9.30
C TYR A 79 3.92 -9.53 8.72
N SER A 80 3.36 -8.56 8.00
CA SER A 80 4.13 -7.56 7.29
C SER A 80 3.95 -6.17 7.90
N THR A 81 5.06 -5.46 8.06
CA THR A 81 5.07 -4.01 8.27
C THR A 81 5.40 -3.31 6.96
N TRP A 82 4.55 -2.38 6.57
CA TRP A 82 4.64 -1.58 5.36
C TRP A 82 4.88 -0.13 5.73
N GLU A 83 5.83 0.51 5.05
CA GLU A 83 6.11 1.93 5.18
C GLU A 83 5.96 2.56 3.81
N TYR A 84 5.16 3.60 3.70
CA TYR A 84 4.95 4.30 2.43
C TYR A 84 4.66 5.77 2.66
N SER A 85 4.98 6.60 1.67
CA SER A 85 4.76 8.03 1.72
C SER A 85 3.80 8.46 0.62
N MET A 86 2.87 9.32 0.95
CA MET A 86 1.90 9.89 0.03
C MET A 86 2.14 11.38 -0.06
N LEU A 87 2.46 11.88 -1.25
CA LEU A 87 2.45 13.32 -1.50
C LEU A 87 1.01 13.71 -1.82
N LEU A 88 0.30 14.31 -0.88
CA LEU A 88 -1.10 14.67 -0.99
C LEU A 88 -1.28 16.12 -1.45
N GLN A 89 -2.38 16.38 -2.14
CA GLN A 89 -2.85 17.72 -2.47
C GLN A 89 -4.39 17.79 -2.40
N PRO A 90 -4.96 18.99 -2.17
CA PRO A 90 -6.40 19.23 -2.22
C PRO A 90 -7.02 18.73 -3.53
N SER A 91 -8.21 18.15 -3.43
CA SER A 91 -8.97 17.66 -4.59
C SER A 91 -10.17 18.56 -4.93
N ASP A 92 -10.91 18.16 -5.96
CA ASP A 92 -12.23 18.67 -6.32
C ASP A 92 -13.39 18.08 -5.48
N CYS A 93 -13.14 17.05 -4.67
CA CYS A 93 -14.14 16.41 -3.83
C CYS A 93 -14.35 17.15 -2.49
N PRO A 94 -15.60 17.48 -2.10
CA PRO A 94 -15.89 18.06 -0.79
C PRO A 94 -15.75 17.00 0.31
N SER A 95 -15.18 17.36 1.47
CA SER A 95 -15.03 16.41 2.58
C SER A 95 -16.36 16.02 3.24
N SER A 96 -17.34 16.92 3.23
CA SER A 96 -18.64 16.72 3.91
C SER A 96 -19.49 15.56 3.39
N ASN A 97 -19.28 15.13 2.14
CA ASN A 97 -20.14 14.15 1.46
C ASN A 97 -19.36 13.12 0.62
N THR A 98 -18.03 13.14 0.68
CA THR A 98 -17.20 12.17 -0.05
C THR A 98 -16.80 11.05 0.89
N PRO A 99 -17.36 9.84 0.75
CA PRO A 99 -16.91 8.70 1.54
C PRO A 99 -15.49 8.27 1.12
N ALA A 100 -14.76 7.65 2.05
CA ALA A 100 -13.40 7.17 1.79
C ALA A 100 -13.29 6.21 0.59
N THR A 101 -14.37 5.48 0.27
CA THR A 101 -14.44 4.58 -0.89
C THR A 101 -14.31 5.29 -2.24
N ASP A 102 -14.65 6.58 -2.29
CA ASP A 102 -14.74 7.35 -3.53
C ASP A 102 -13.46 8.17 -3.79
N LEU A 103 -12.52 8.18 -2.83
CA LEU A 103 -11.23 8.85 -2.92
C LEU A 103 -10.43 8.55 -4.21
N PRO A 104 -10.43 7.32 -4.77
CA PRO A 104 -9.75 7.05 -6.04
C PRO A 104 -10.32 7.83 -7.24
N GLY A 105 -11.57 8.31 -7.18
CA GLY A 105 -12.21 9.08 -8.24
C GLY A 105 -11.95 10.59 -8.16
N CYS A 106 -11.50 11.08 -7.01
CA CYS A 106 -11.27 12.50 -6.75
C CYS A 106 -10.00 13.00 -7.46
N LYS A 107 -10.09 14.17 -8.10
CA LYS A 107 -8.98 14.71 -8.89
C LYS A 107 -8.21 15.77 -8.11
N PRO A 108 -6.88 15.70 -8.09
CA PRO A 108 -6.08 16.72 -7.46
C PRO A 108 -6.13 18.07 -8.19
N LYS A 109 -6.04 19.18 -7.44
CA LYS A 109 -5.91 20.54 -7.97
C LYS A 109 -4.44 20.95 -8.10
N SER A 110 -3.95 21.06 -9.33
CA SER A 110 -2.51 21.17 -9.69
C SER A 110 -1.74 22.37 -9.10
N SER A 111 -2.39 23.47 -8.74
CA SER A 111 -1.77 24.67 -8.16
C SER A 111 -1.81 24.73 -6.62
N SER A 112 -2.23 23.64 -5.97
CA SER A 112 -2.50 23.62 -4.54
C SER A 112 -1.25 23.30 -3.71
N PRO A 113 -1.22 23.70 -2.41
CA PRO A 113 -0.17 23.28 -1.49
C PRO A 113 -0.13 21.75 -1.39
N LYS A 114 1.08 21.22 -1.17
CA LYS A 114 1.32 19.79 -1.02
C LYS A 114 1.61 19.44 0.43
N MET A 115 1.21 18.24 0.82
CA MET A 115 1.46 17.69 2.14
C MET A 115 2.09 16.30 1.99
N LEU A 116 3.21 16.07 2.64
CA LEU A 116 3.82 14.75 2.68
C LEU A 116 3.26 14.00 3.90
N CYS A 117 2.56 12.90 3.65
CA CYS A 117 2.05 12.01 4.68
C CYS A 117 2.77 10.66 4.62
N SER A 118 3.47 10.30 5.68
CA SER A 118 4.09 9.00 5.83
C SER A 118 3.19 8.10 6.67
N ALA A 119 3.03 6.85 6.21
CA ALA A 119 2.20 5.85 6.86
C ALA A 119 3.04 4.61 7.16
N THR A 120 2.87 4.09 8.37
CA THR A 120 3.37 2.78 8.79
C THR A 120 2.17 1.90 9.05
N THR A 121 2.07 0.78 8.36
CA THR A 121 0.92 -0.14 8.44
C THR A 121 1.40 -1.56 8.68
N ALA A 122 0.94 -2.19 9.75
CA ALA A 122 1.26 -3.57 10.07
C ALA A 122 0.00 -4.44 10.00
N LEU A 123 0.11 -5.63 9.43
CA LEU A 123 -1.02 -6.56 9.24
C LEU A 123 -0.54 -8.00 9.06
N PHE A 124 -1.44 -8.95 9.30
CA PHE A 124 -1.27 -10.30 8.75
C PHE A 124 -1.51 -10.28 7.25
N ASP A 125 -0.62 -10.94 6.51
CA ASP A 125 -0.73 -11.00 5.06
C ASP A 125 -2.05 -11.70 4.67
N ALA A 126 -2.70 -11.19 3.62
CA ALA A 126 -4.05 -11.55 3.16
C ALA A 126 -5.23 -11.11 4.06
N GLU A 127 -5.00 -10.48 5.21
CA GLU A 127 -6.05 -10.01 6.12
C GLU A 127 -5.98 -8.49 6.34
N ILE A 128 -6.46 -7.71 5.35
CA ILE A 128 -6.50 -6.23 5.45
C ILE A 128 -7.28 -5.74 6.67
N SER A 129 -8.27 -6.51 7.15
CA SER A 129 -9.01 -6.19 8.38
C SER A 129 -8.16 -6.19 9.65
N SER A 130 -6.99 -6.84 9.64
CA SER A 130 -6.03 -6.81 10.74
C SER A 130 -5.09 -5.60 10.69
N ALA A 131 -5.27 -4.69 9.73
CA ALA A 131 -4.35 -3.58 9.52
C ALA A 131 -4.41 -2.55 10.65
N GLU A 132 -3.30 -2.44 11.36
CA GLU A 132 -3.00 -1.36 12.29
C GLU A 132 -2.13 -0.34 11.56
N SER A 133 -2.45 0.95 11.67
CA SER A 133 -1.75 1.96 10.89
C SER A 133 -1.67 3.28 11.62
N GLU A 134 -0.49 3.89 11.54
CA GLU A 134 -0.22 5.24 11.98
C GLU A 134 0.15 6.10 10.78
N VAL A 135 -0.34 7.34 10.79
CA VAL A 135 -0.09 8.32 9.74
C VAL A 135 0.43 9.60 10.37
N TYR A 136 1.48 10.15 9.77
CA TYR A 136 2.05 11.45 10.13
C TYR A 136 2.13 12.32 8.89
N CYS A 137 1.60 13.55 8.99
CA CYS A 137 1.55 14.48 7.87
C CYS A 137 2.28 15.78 8.20
N ARG A 138 3.03 16.29 7.23
CA ARG A 138 3.74 17.59 7.31
C ARG A 138 3.65 18.32 5.98
N ARG A 139 3.72 19.65 6.01
CA ARG A 139 3.84 20.45 4.78
C ARG A 139 5.09 20.01 4.00
N ALA A 140 4.93 19.84 2.69
CA ALA A 140 5.99 19.40 1.78
C ALA A 140 6.80 20.59 1.24
#